data_AF-T1DDA0-F1
#
_entry.id   AF-T1DDA0-F1
#
_cell.length_a   1.000
_cell.length_b   1.000
_cell.length_c   1.000
_cell.angle_alpha   90.00
_cell.angle_beta   90.00
_cell.angle_gamma   90.00
#
_symmetry.space_group_name_H-M   'P 1'
#
loop_
_entity.id
_entity.type
_entity.pdbx_description
1 polymer ?
#
loop_
_entity_poly.entity_id
_entity_poly.type
_entity_poly.pdbx_seq_one_letter_code
_entity_poly.pdbx_strand_id
1 'polypeptide(L)'
;YQQCAVIRRLVSDLRLPVAIERVPTVRDTDGLALSSRNQYLSAEERKRAPELYRTLETLALALDAGRRDFPVLEQEALMRLERSGLVPDYVAVRAEETLAGPDPAARGALYRILGAARLGTTRLIDNIGWPAA
;
A
#
# COMPACT_ATOMS: atom_id res chain seq x y z
N TYR A 1 -0.67 6.76 2.57
CA TYR A 1 -1.95 6.59 3.27
C TYR A 1 -1.90 6.99 4.74
N GLN A 2 -1.07 6.34 5.57
CA GLN A 2 -1.04 6.54 7.04
C GLN A 2 -0.96 8.01 7.49
N GLN A 3 -0.10 8.82 6.87
CA GLN A 3 -0.01 10.26 7.17
C GLN A 3 -1.37 10.97 7.00
N CYS A 4 -2.10 10.71 5.91
CA CYS A 4 -3.39 11.32 5.66
C CYS A 4 -4.42 10.89 6.73
N ALA A 5 -4.42 9.61 7.12
CA ALA A 5 -5.28 9.12 8.20
C ALA A 5 -5.00 9.84 9.54
N VAL A 6 -3.73 10.01 9.90
CA VAL A 6 -3.30 10.75 11.09
C VAL A 6 -3.74 12.21 11.03
N ILE A 7 -3.51 12.91 9.91
CA ILE A 7 -3.90 14.31 9.73
C ILE A 7 -5.42 14.48 9.81
N ARG A 8 -6.19 13.59 9.16
CA ARG A 8 -7.66 13.60 9.24
C ARG A 8 -8.15 13.43 10.67
N ARG A 9 -7.55 12.49 11.41
CA ARG A 9 -7.91 12.25 12.81
C ARG A 9 -7.57 13.47 13.67
N LEU A 10 -6.40 14.06 13.49
CA LEU A 10 -5.97 15.28 14.19
C LEU A 10 -6.92 16.44 13.94
N VAL A 11 -7.28 16.71 12.68
CA VAL A 11 -8.22 17.79 12.31
C VAL A 11 -9.58 17.57 12.96
N SER A 12 -10.08 16.33 12.94
CA SER A 12 -11.35 15.96 13.58
C SER A 12 -11.30 16.12 15.10
N ASP A 13 -10.30 15.53 15.77
CA ASP A 13 -10.21 15.50 17.23
C ASP A 13 -9.99 16.90 17.82
N LEU A 14 -9.24 17.76 17.12
CA LEU A 14 -8.98 19.14 17.54
C LEU A 14 -10.00 20.15 16.99
N ARG A 15 -11.02 19.70 16.24
CA ARG A 15 -12.05 20.54 15.61
C ARG A 15 -11.45 21.71 14.80
N LEU A 16 -10.37 21.45 14.07
CA LEU A 16 -9.74 22.48 13.24
C LEU A 16 -10.69 22.85 12.08
N PRO A 17 -10.89 24.15 11.78
CA PRO A 17 -11.84 24.60 10.76
C PRO A 17 -11.26 24.46 9.33
N VAL A 18 -10.79 23.26 8.98
CA VAL A 18 -10.22 22.95 7.66
C VAL A 18 -10.80 21.64 7.12
N ALA A 19 -11.03 21.60 5.80
CA ALA A 19 -11.40 20.37 5.11
C ALA A 19 -10.15 19.65 4.60
N ILE A 20 -10.11 18.32 4.72
CA ILE A 20 -9.04 17.49 4.17
C ILE A 20 -9.56 16.73 2.96
N GLU A 21 -9.07 17.12 1.78
CA GLU A 21 -9.38 16.45 0.52
C GLU A 21 -8.33 15.36 0.23
N ARG A 22 -8.80 14.12 0.02
CA ARG A 22 -7.94 13.00 -0.40
C ARG A 22 -7.86 12.99 -1.92
N VAL A 23 -6.65 13.08 -2.45
CA VAL A 23 -6.38 12.91 -3.88
C VAL A 23 -5.84 11.51 -4.17
N PRO A 24 -6.18 10.91 -5.33
CA PRO A 24 -5.62 9.62 -5.74
C PRO A 24 -4.09 9.67 -5.89
N THR A 25 -3.43 8.54 -5.65
CA THR A 25 -2.00 8.39 -5.94
C THR A 25 -1.79 8.49 -7.45
N VAL A 26 -1.00 9.46 -7.89
CA VAL A 26 -0.56 9.55 -9.29
C VAL A 26 0.52 8.50 -9.53
N ARG A 27 0.40 7.79 -10.64
CA ARG A 27 1.31 6.71 -11.04
C ARG A 27 1.91 7.02 -12.41
N ASP A 28 3.12 6.54 -12.62
CA ASP A 28 3.73 6.46 -13.93
C ASP A 28 3.04 5.38 -14.78
N THR A 29 3.32 5.35 -16.08
CA THR A 29 2.73 4.43 -17.07
C THR A 29 2.92 2.95 -16.75
N ASP A 30 3.93 2.61 -15.96
CA ASP A 30 4.22 1.25 -15.51
C ASP A 30 3.67 0.91 -14.11
N GLY A 31 2.92 1.85 -13.50
CA GLY A 31 2.25 1.67 -12.22
C GLY A 31 3.06 2.15 -11.01
N LEU A 32 4.32 2.56 -11.18
CA LEU A 32 5.12 3.10 -10.08
C LEU A 32 4.48 4.39 -9.54
N ALA A 33 4.20 4.43 -8.23
CA ALA A 33 3.73 5.65 -7.57
C ALA A 33 4.75 6.79 -7.75
N LEU A 34 4.29 7.96 -8.20
CA LEU A 34 5.15 9.11 -8.37
C LEU A 34 5.64 9.62 -7.02
N SER A 35 6.95 9.80 -6.92
CA SER A 35 7.63 10.24 -5.71
C SER A 35 8.95 10.90 -6.10
N SER A 36 9.30 12.00 -5.43
CA SER A 36 10.61 12.64 -5.62
C SER A 36 11.77 11.69 -5.31
N ARG A 37 11.55 10.67 -4.47
CA ARG A 37 12.56 9.64 -4.17
C ARG A 37 12.89 8.75 -5.37
N ASN A 38 12.01 8.69 -6.38
CA ASN A 38 12.25 7.86 -7.56
C ASN A 38 13.48 8.34 -8.35
N GLN A 39 13.89 9.61 -8.20
CA GLN A 39 15.11 10.15 -8.81
C GLN A 39 16.40 9.50 -8.28
N TYR A 40 16.35 8.82 -7.13
CA TYR A 40 17.49 8.14 -6.52
C TYR A 40 17.66 6.70 -7.00
N LEU A 41 16.70 6.18 -7.77
CA LEU A 41 16.79 4.86 -8.37
C LEU A 41 17.74 4.92 -9.56
N SER A 42 18.68 3.97 -9.61
CA SER A 42 19.40 3.68 -10.86
C SER A 42 18.43 3.17 -11.93
N ALA A 43 18.87 3.14 -13.19
CA ALA A 43 18.04 2.65 -14.30
C ALA A 43 17.55 1.20 -14.08
N GLU A 44 18.39 0.33 -13.52
CA GLU A 44 18.02 -1.07 -13.24
C GLU A 44 17.10 -1.21 -12.02
N GLU A 45 17.23 -0.36 -11.02
CA GLU A 45 16.29 -0.31 -9.91
C GLU A 45 14.94 0.24 -10.37
N ARG A 46 14.93 1.28 -11.20
CA ARG A 46 13.69 1.88 -11.74
C ARG A 46 12.86 0.87 -12.51
N LYS A 47 13.49 -0.05 -13.26
CA LYS A 47 12.78 -1.13 -13.97
C LYS A 47 12.07 -2.13 -13.02
N ARG A 48 12.61 -2.34 -11.82
CA ARG A 48 12.07 -3.27 -10.81
C ARG A 48 11.10 -2.60 -9.84
N ALA A 49 11.18 -1.28 -9.66
CA ALA A 49 10.34 -0.53 -8.73
C ALA A 49 8.81 -0.77 -8.88
N PRO A 50 8.24 -0.94 -10.10
CA PRO A 50 6.82 -1.27 -10.26
C PRO A 50 6.38 -2.60 -9.62
N GLU A 51 7.30 -3.50 -9.28
CA GLU A 51 6.97 -4.77 -8.62
C GLU A 51 6.31 -4.58 -7.25
N LEU A 52 6.55 -3.45 -6.58
CA LEU A 52 5.82 -3.12 -5.36
C LEU A 52 4.32 -3.03 -5.64
N TYR A 53 3.93 -2.22 -6.63
CA TYR A 53 2.53 -2.02 -6.98
C TYR A 53 1.87 -3.32 -7.48
N ARG A 54 2.53 -4.05 -8.38
CA ARG A 54 2.04 -5.34 -8.92
C ARG A 54 1.82 -6.39 -7.84
N THR A 55 2.67 -6.38 -6.81
CA THR A 55 2.51 -7.27 -5.66
C THR A 55 1.25 -6.93 -4.86
N LEU A 56 0.98 -5.64 -4.62
CA LEU A 56 -0.25 -5.22 -3.95
C LEU A 56 -1.49 -5.58 -4.80
N GLU A 57 -1.45 -5.37 -6.11
CA GLU A 57 -2.54 -5.77 -7.03
C GLU A 57 -2.79 -7.27 -6.98
N THR A 58 -1.75 -8.09 -6.91
CA THR A 58 -1.92 -9.54 -6.80
C THR A 58 -2.56 -9.95 -5.48
N LEU A 59 -2.21 -9.26 -4.38
CA LEU A 59 -2.88 -9.46 -3.10
C LEU A 59 -4.36 -9.08 -3.20
N ALA A 60 -4.69 -7.95 -3.84
CA ALA A 60 -6.08 -7.55 -4.08
C ALA A 60 -6.87 -8.61 -4.87
N LEU A 61 -6.28 -9.16 -5.95
CA LEU A 61 -6.91 -10.23 -6.73
C LEU A 61 -7.17 -11.50 -5.90
N ALA A 62 -6.29 -11.84 -4.96
CA ALA A 62 -6.53 -12.96 -4.05
C ALA A 62 -7.71 -12.68 -3.09
N LEU A 63 -7.86 -11.43 -2.63
CA LEU A 63 -9.01 -11.01 -1.84
C LEU A 63 -10.30 -11.02 -2.69
N ASP A 64 -10.25 -10.64 -3.95
CA ASP A 64 -11.39 -10.75 -4.90
C ASP A 64 -11.79 -12.21 -5.11
N ALA A 65 -10.82 -13.12 -5.15
CA ALA A 65 -11.05 -14.57 -5.20
C ALA A 65 -11.58 -15.17 -3.88
N GLY A 66 -11.82 -14.34 -2.86
CA GLY A 66 -12.43 -14.75 -1.59
C GLY A 66 -11.46 -15.19 -0.51
N ARG A 67 -10.14 -15.11 -0.73
CA ARG A 67 -9.15 -15.41 0.33
C ARG A 67 -9.27 -14.40 1.48
N ARG A 68 -9.21 -14.88 2.73
CA ARG A 68 -9.31 -14.06 3.96
C ARG A 68 -8.28 -14.45 5.02
N ASP A 69 -7.35 -15.33 4.68
CA ASP A 69 -6.17 -15.68 5.47
C ASP A 69 -5.10 -14.60 5.32
N PHE A 70 -5.43 -13.39 5.77
CA PHE A 70 -4.61 -12.18 5.59
C PHE A 70 -3.13 -12.35 5.96
N PRO A 71 -2.76 -13.02 7.08
CA PRO A 71 -1.35 -13.21 7.41
C PRO A 71 -0.58 -14.02 6.37
N VAL A 72 -1.22 -15.01 5.75
CA VAL A 72 -0.62 -15.84 4.69
C VAL A 72 -0.44 -15.00 3.42
N LEU A 73 -1.46 -14.22 3.03
CA LEU A 73 -1.39 -13.33 1.89
C LEU A 73 -0.32 -12.23 2.05
N GLU A 74 -0.21 -11.65 3.24
CA GLU A 74 0.85 -10.68 3.58
C GLU A 74 2.24 -11.34 3.43
N GLN A 75 2.41 -12.56 3.92
CA GLN A 75 3.68 -13.30 3.81
C GLN A 75 4.01 -13.70 2.35
N GLU A 76 3.03 -14.13 1.56
CA GLU A 76 3.20 -14.42 0.13
C GLU A 76 3.65 -13.18 -0.64
N ALA A 77 3.07 -12.02 -0.31
CA ALA A 77 3.44 -10.73 -0.90
C ALA A 77 4.86 -10.30 -0.50
N LEU A 78 5.26 -10.48 0.76
CA LEU A 78 6.65 -10.25 1.21
C LEU A 78 7.64 -11.10 0.40
N MET A 79 7.39 -12.41 0.30
CA MET A 79 8.26 -13.32 -0.48
C MET A 79 8.32 -12.95 -1.96
N ARG A 80 7.24 -12.43 -2.54
CA ARG A 80 7.24 -11.95 -3.93
C ARG A 80 8.16 -10.75 -4.10
N LEU A 81 8.12 -9.78 -3.20
CA LEU A 81 9.00 -8.62 -3.24
C LEU A 81 10.47 -9.02 -3.12
N GLU A 82 10.79 -9.96 -2.23
CA GLU A 82 12.14 -10.51 -2.07
C GLU A 82 12.64 -11.18 -3.35
N ARG A 83 11.82 -12.03 -3.99
CA ARG A 83 12.16 -12.68 -5.25
C ARG A 83 12.35 -11.70 -6.40
N SER A 84 11.67 -10.55 -6.37
CA SER A 84 11.87 -9.45 -7.31
C SER A 84 13.10 -8.58 -6.98
N GLY A 85 13.84 -8.91 -5.93
CA GLY A 85 15.06 -8.22 -5.51
C GLY A 85 14.82 -6.92 -4.75
N LEU A 86 13.64 -6.73 -4.18
CA LEU A 86 13.36 -5.70 -3.18
C LEU A 86 13.59 -6.26 -1.78
N VAL A 87 13.96 -5.42 -0.83
CA VAL A 87 14.05 -5.78 0.59
C VAL A 87 12.81 -5.24 1.29
N PRO A 88 11.78 -6.05 1.58
CA PRO A 88 10.54 -5.54 2.14
C PRO A 88 10.69 -5.15 3.62
N ASP A 89 10.08 -4.02 4.00
CA ASP A 89 9.87 -3.67 5.40
C ASP A 89 8.55 -4.27 5.91
N TYR A 90 7.49 -4.16 5.10
CA TYR A 90 6.18 -4.74 5.39
C TYR A 90 5.29 -4.82 4.14
N VAL A 91 4.35 -5.77 4.17
CA VAL A 91 3.08 -5.73 3.45
C VAL A 91 1.98 -5.96 4.47
N ALA A 92 0.93 -5.15 4.44
CA ALA A 92 -0.12 -5.18 5.44
C ALA A 92 -1.50 -4.87 4.83
N VAL A 93 -2.51 -5.66 5.18
CA VAL A 93 -3.92 -5.39 4.91
C VAL A 93 -4.54 -4.80 6.16
N ARG A 94 -5.07 -3.58 6.11
CA ARG A 94 -5.65 -2.92 7.28
C ARG A 94 -7.02 -2.36 6.99
N ALA A 95 -7.89 -2.25 8.00
CA ALA A 95 -9.16 -1.54 7.87
C ALA A 95 -8.91 -0.11 7.37
N GLU A 96 -9.63 0.32 6.34
CA GLU A 96 -9.34 1.58 5.64
C GLU A 96 -9.39 2.80 6.58
N GLU A 97 -10.38 2.83 7.47
CA GLU A 97 -10.64 3.99 8.33
C GLU A 97 -9.74 4.04 9.56
N THR A 98 -9.46 2.89 10.17
CA THR A 98 -8.83 2.80 11.50
C THR A 98 -7.38 2.34 11.46
N LEU A 99 -6.94 1.77 10.33
CA LEU A 99 -5.66 1.05 10.21
C LEU A 99 -5.53 -0.15 11.18
N ALA A 100 -6.63 -0.62 11.75
CA ALA A 100 -6.65 -1.85 12.55
C ALA A 100 -6.38 -3.09 11.70
N GLY A 101 -6.02 -4.19 12.36
CA GLY A 101 -5.93 -5.50 11.72
C GLY A 101 -7.25 -5.87 11.00
N PRO A 102 -7.17 -6.63 9.90
CA PRO A 102 -8.36 -7.00 9.15
C PRO A 102 -9.16 -8.05 9.93
N ASP A 103 -10.49 -7.91 9.94
CA ASP A 103 -11.41 -8.90 10.51
C ASP A 103 -11.96 -9.82 9.40
N PRO A 104 -11.61 -11.12 9.37
CA PRO A 104 -12.13 -12.07 8.38
C PRO A 104 -13.65 -12.26 8.41
N ALA A 105 -14.31 -11.96 9.53
CA ALA A 105 -15.76 -12.06 9.67
C ALA A 105 -16.50 -10.84 9.13
N ALA A 106 -15.83 -9.68 9.03
CA ALA A 106 -16.46 -8.42 8.65
C ALA A 106 -16.97 -8.48 7.18
N ARG A 107 -18.28 -8.35 7.03
CA ARG A 107 -18.94 -8.28 5.72
C ARG A 107 -18.89 -6.84 5.21
N GLY A 108 -18.56 -6.66 3.93
CA GLY A 108 -18.50 -5.33 3.30
C GLY A 108 -17.37 -4.44 3.81
N ALA A 109 -16.35 -5.00 4.47
CA ALA A 109 -15.23 -4.24 4.97
C ALA A 109 -14.41 -3.61 3.83
N LEU A 110 -14.07 -2.33 4.01
CA LEU A 110 -13.09 -1.64 3.18
C LEU A 110 -11.70 -1.78 3.80
N TYR A 111 -10.76 -2.28 3.02
CA TYR A 111 -9.37 -2.44 3.41
C TYR A 111 -8.45 -1.54 2.60
N ARG A 112 -7.31 -1.24 3.20
CA ARG A 112 -6.15 -0.64 2.58
C ARG A 112 -5.04 -1.68 2.59
N ILE A 113 -4.53 -2.04 1.41
CA ILE A 113 -3.35 -2.87 1.26
C ILE A 113 -2.16 -1.92 1.16
N LEU A 114 -1.22 -2.02 2.09
CA LEU A 114 -0.04 -1.16 2.19
C LEU A 114 1.23 -1.96 1.96
N GLY A 115 2.21 -1.37 1.28
CA GLY A 115 3.52 -1.97 1.11
C GLY A 115 4.63 -0.95 1.28
N ALA A 116 5.73 -1.40 1.88
CA ALA A 116 6.97 -0.65 1.92
C ALA A 116 8.15 -1.59 1.72
N ALA A 117 9.08 -1.20 0.85
CA ALA A 117 10.27 -1.98 0.55
C ALA A 117 11.42 -1.07 0.10
N ARG A 118 12.65 -1.56 0.23
CA ARG A 118 13.85 -0.90 -0.25
C ARG A 118 14.33 -1.52 -1.55
N LEU A 119 14.85 -0.67 -2.41
CA LEU A 119 15.55 -1.06 -3.62
C LEU A 119 16.86 -0.26 -3.64
N GLY A 120 17.97 -0.96 -3.39
CA GLY A 120 19.23 -0.33 -3.02
C GLY A 120 19.06 0.53 -1.76
N THR A 121 19.41 1.80 -1.85
CA THR A 121 19.26 2.78 -0.75
C THR A 121 17.88 3.43 -0.72
N THR A 122 17.10 3.30 -1.79
CA THR A 122 15.82 4.02 -1.94
C THR A 122 14.68 3.23 -1.31
N ARG A 123 13.97 3.87 -0.37
CA ARG A 123 12.77 3.31 0.27
C ARG A 123 11.51 3.72 -0.48
N LEU A 124 10.81 2.74 -1.03
CA LEU A 124 9.56 2.89 -1.75
C LEU A 124 8.38 2.57 -0.81
N ILE A 125 7.28 3.30 -1.00
CA ILE A 125 6.01 3.03 -0.30
C ILE A 125 4.88 3.10 -1.30
N ASP A 126 3.88 2.26 -1.11
CA ASP A 126 2.66 2.29 -1.92
C ASP A 126 1.46 1.73 -1.14
N ASN A 127 0.27 1.98 -1.66
CA ASN A 127 -0.97 1.43 -1.13
C ASN A 127 -2.08 1.41 -2.19
N ILE A 128 -3.01 0.46 -2.07
CA ILE A 128 -4.24 0.37 -2.87
C ILE A 128 -5.45 0.08 -1.99
N GLY A 129 -6.61 0.60 -2.39
CA GLY A 129 -7.88 0.32 -1.70
C GLY A 129 -8.45 -1.01 -2.21
N TRP A 130 -9.10 -1.76 -1.31
CA TRP A 130 -9.82 -2.98 -1.65
C TRP A 130 -11.16 -3.04 -0.89
N PRO A 131 -12.29 -3.40 -1.53
CA PRO A 131 -12.45 -3.53 -2.98
C PRO A 131 -12.11 -2.22 -3.70
N ALA A 132 -11.75 -2.29 -4.98
CA ALA A 132 -11.49 -1.10 -5.77
C ALA A 132 -12.75 -0.21 -5.78
N ALA A 133 -12.58 1.07 -5.45
CA ALA A 133 -13.64 2.07 -5.47
C ALA A 133 -13.99 2.50 -6.90
#